data_AF-A0A443S9D7-F1
#
_entry.id   AF-A0A443S9D7-F1
#
_cell.length_a   1.000
_cell.length_b   1.000
_cell.length_c   1.000
_cell.angle_alpha   90.00
_cell.angle_beta   90.00
_cell.angle_gamma   90.00
#
_symmetry.space_group_name_H-M   'P 1'
#
loop_
_entity.id
_entity.type
_entity.pdbx_description
1 polymer ?
#
loop_
_entity_poly.entity_id
_entity_poly.type
_entity_poly.pdbx_seq_one_letter_code
_entity_poly.pdbx_strand_id
1 'polypeptide(L)'
;KSPFETLAMAAFKNVSKYAQRMTRLSCKIFGEYYKPPMPKDIFVEPNIETQIRWESEHYQNVASINRLSLKPFDFNEDKNHLYYPPHPQLRTLMYTLREHGLYRFNEHLDFVEEMKRIRLLRGKKPRVKGGMTGKRAALKK
;
A
#
# COMPACT_ATOMS: atom_id res chain seq x y z
N LYS A 1 -37.88 12.43 -3.58
CA LYS A 1 -37.05 13.51 -3.01
C LYS A 1 -36.12 12.86 -2.02
N SER A 2 -34.84 12.79 -2.37
CA SER A 2 -33.88 12.01 -1.59
C SER A 2 -33.55 12.76 -0.29
N PRO A 3 -33.32 12.07 0.84
CA PRO A 3 -32.97 12.71 2.12
C PRO A 3 -31.65 13.51 2.07
N PHE A 4 -30.88 13.40 1.00
CA PHE A 4 -29.69 14.22 0.73
C PHE A 4 -30.03 15.63 0.22
N GLU A 5 -31.16 15.82 -0.48
CA GLU A 5 -31.57 17.13 -1.03
C GLU A 5 -32.11 18.07 0.05
N THR A 6 -32.77 17.53 1.08
CA THR A 6 -33.37 18.33 2.16
C THR A 6 -32.33 18.83 3.17
N LEU A 7 -31.21 18.13 3.35
CA LEU A 7 -30.13 18.53 4.26
C LEU A 7 -29.32 19.72 3.70
N ALA A 8 -29.12 19.77 2.37
CA ALA A 8 -28.38 20.84 1.71
C ALA A 8 -29.08 22.21 1.82
N MET A 9 -30.43 22.24 1.79
CA MET A 9 -31.19 23.48 1.92
C MET A 9 -31.35 23.97 3.37
N ALA A 10 -31.15 23.11 4.37
CA ALA A 10 -31.28 23.46 5.79
C ALA A 10 -30.01 24.06 6.42
N ALA A 11 -28.88 24.03 5.71
CA ALA A 11 -27.55 24.26 6.27
C ALA A 11 -27.00 25.69 6.17
N PHE A 12 -27.77 26.68 5.69
CA PHE A 12 -27.32 28.07 5.68
C PHE A 12 -27.94 28.88 6.82
N LYS A 13 -27.60 28.49 8.05
CA LYS A 13 -27.71 29.37 9.22
C LYS A 13 -26.38 30.09 9.38
N ASN A 14 -26.38 31.42 9.28
CA ASN A 14 -25.28 32.25 9.74
C ASN A 14 -24.94 31.87 11.18
N VAL A 15 -23.88 31.09 11.38
CA VAL A 15 -23.42 30.65 12.70
C VAL A 15 -23.13 31.90 13.53
N SER A 16 -23.66 31.97 14.76
CA SER A 16 -23.41 33.09 15.66
C SER A 16 -21.91 33.37 15.76
N LYS A 17 -21.53 34.66 15.83
CA LYS A 17 -20.13 35.08 15.99
C LYS A 17 -19.48 34.44 17.23
N TYR A 18 -20.27 34.18 18.28
CA TYR A 18 -19.81 33.42 19.45
C TYR A 18 -19.44 31.99 19.08
N ALA A 19 -20.32 31.27 18.39
CA ALA A 19 -20.06 29.89 17.99
C ALA A 19 -18.84 29.76 17.07
N GLN A 20 -18.63 30.70 16.14
CA GLN A 20 -17.41 30.72 15.30
C GLN A 20 -16.12 30.96 16.12
N ARG A 21 -16.19 31.80 17.15
CA ARG A 21 -15.07 32.02 18.08
C ARG A 21 -14.80 30.78 18.92
N MET A 22 -15.86 30.10 19.37
CA MET A 22 -15.73 28.85 20.13
C MET A 22 -15.15 27.72 19.28
N THR A 23 -15.56 27.57 18.01
CA THR A 23 -14.97 26.55 17.12
C THR A 23 -13.50 26.85 16.81
N ARG A 24 -13.14 28.11 16.57
CA ARG A 24 -11.73 28.47 16.38
C ARG A 24 -10.90 28.23 17.65
N LEU A 25 -11.45 28.57 18.82
CA LEU A 25 -10.80 28.33 20.10
C LEU A 25 -10.61 26.84 20.36
N SER A 26 -11.65 26.01 20.16
CA SER A 26 -11.56 24.56 20.35
C SER A 26 -10.52 23.94 19.41
N CYS A 27 -10.54 24.27 18.12
CA CYS A 27 -9.52 23.79 17.18
C CYS A 27 -8.11 24.21 17.60
N LYS A 28 -7.93 25.42 18.13
CA LYS A 28 -6.63 25.89 18.65
C LYS A 28 -6.19 25.13 19.90
N ILE A 29 -7.10 24.82 20.81
CA ILE A 29 -6.82 24.06 22.04
C ILE A 29 -6.43 22.61 21.69
N PHE A 30 -7.13 21.99 20.74
CA PHE A 30 -6.94 20.59 20.38
C PHE A 30 -5.96 20.36 19.21
N GLY A 31 -5.42 21.42 18.60
CA GLY A 31 -4.50 21.31 17.46
C GLY A 31 -5.15 20.84 16.16
N GLU A 32 -6.47 20.99 16.03
CA GLU A 32 -7.22 20.63 14.84
C GLU A 32 -7.21 21.75 13.79
N TYR A 33 -7.47 21.40 12.54
CA TYR A 33 -7.63 22.40 11.47
C TYR A 33 -8.98 23.10 11.57
N TYR A 34 -8.93 24.42 11.62
CA TYR A 34 -10.11 25.27 11.55
C TYR A 34 -10.46 25.61 10.10
N LYS A 35 -11.59 25.10 9.60
CA LYS A 35 -12.17 25.53 8.32
C LYS A 35 -12.91 26.86 8.52
N PRO A 36 -12.47 27.97 7.90
CA PRO A 36 -13.19 29.23 8.02
C PRO A 36 -14.57 29.12 7.35
N PRO A 37 -15.58 29.89 7.82
CA PRO A 37 -16.84 30.02 7.10
C PRO A 37 -16.62 30.77 5.78
N MET A 38 -17.49 30.53 4.79
CA MET A 38 -17.45 31.26 3.53
C MET A 38 -17.54 32.78 3.77
N PRO A 39 -16.71 33.59 3.09
CA PRO A 39 -16.82 35.04 3.12
C PRO A 39 -18.23 35.50 2.75
N LYS A 40 -18.71 36.56 3.42
CA LYS A 40 -20.05 37.09 3.20
C LYS A 40 -20.25 37.56 1.76
N ASP A 41 -19.22 38.16 1.15
CA ASP A 41 -19.30 38.72 -0.21
C ASP A 41 -19.57 37.63 -1.26
N ILE A 42 -18.86 36.50 -1.15
CA ILE A 42 -19.04 35.32 -2.01
C ILE A 42 -20.41 34.67 -1.79
N PHE A 43 -20.94 34.72 -0.56
CA PHE A 43 -22.24 34.16 -0.24
C PHE A 43 -23.40 35.03 -0.75
N VAL A 44 -23.26 36.36 -0.67
CA VAL A 44 -24.30 37.32 -1.09
C VAL A 44 -24.37 37.41 -2.62
N GLU A 45 -23.22 37.39 -3.29
CA GLU A 45 -23.12 37.40 -4.75
C GLU A 45 -22.35 36.17 -5.23
N PRO A 46 -23.02 35.01 -5.35
CA PRO A 46 -22.36 33.77 -5.71
C PRO A 46 -21.94 33.79 -7.18
N ASN A 47 -20.71 34.23 -7.46
CA ASN A 47 -20.03 33.88 -8.69
C ASN A 47 -19.53 32.43 -8.56
N ILE A 48 -20.01 31.56 -9.44
CA ILE A 48 -19.68 30.13 -9.50
C ILE A 48 -18.16 29.91 -9.41
N GLU A 49 -17.35 30.71 -10.12
CA GLU A 49 -15.90 30.59 -10.11
C GLU A 49 -15.29 30.92 -8.74
N THR A 50 -15.78 31.96 -8.08
CA THR A 50 -15.27 32.39 -6.76
C THR A 50 -15.64 31.39 -5.67
N GLN A 51 -16.82 30.80 -5.75
CA GLN A 51 -17.26 29.75 -4.84
C GLN A 51 -16.43 28.47 -5.04
N ILE A 52 -16.28 28.02 -6.29
CA ILE A 52 -15.45 26.85 -6.63
C ILE A 52 -14.02 27.05 -6.14
N ARG A 53 -13.45 28.23 -6.34
CA ARG A 53 -12.09 28.54 -5.87
C ARG A 53 -11.98 28.44 -4.35
N TRP A 54 -12.86 29.11 -3.60
CA TRP A 54 -12.86 29.08 -2.14
C TRP A 54 -13.05 27.66 -1.58
N GLU A 55 -13.99 26.91 -2.16
CA GLU A 55 -14.22 25.50 -1.81
C GLU A 55 -12.98 24.65 -2.11
N SER A 56 -12.30 24.88 -3.24
CA SER A 56 -11.11 24.11 -3.62
C SER A 56 -9.94 24.29 -2.65
N GLU A 57 -9.65 25.52 -2.22
CA GLU A 57 -8.52 25.84 -1.33
C GLU A 57 -8.71 25.20 0.07
N HIS A 58 -9.90 25.35 0.65
CA HIS A 58 -10.18 24.76 1.96
C HIS A 58 -10.48 23.26 1.90
N TYR A 59 -10.95 22.74 0.76
CA TYR A 59 -11.08 21.30 0.52
C TYR A 59 -9.73 20.61 0.43
N GLN A 60 -8.73 21.22 -0.23
CA GLN A 60 -7.37 20.68 -0.31
C GLN A 60 -6.75 20.51 1.08
N ASN A 61 -6.92 21.49 1.96
CA ASN A 61 -6.43 21.39 3.33
C ASN A 61 -7.12 20.25 4.09
N VAL A 62 -8.45 20.16 4.07
CA VAL A 62 -9.20 19.07 4.73
C VAL A 62 -8.84 17.70 4.15
N ALA A 63 -8.71 17.59 2.82
CA ALA A 63 -8.30 16.36 2.15
C ALA A 63 -6.89 15.94 2.53
N SER A 64 -5.96 16.89 2.67
CA SER A 64 -4.60 16.61 3.14
C SER A 64 -4.58 16.08 4.58
N ILE A 65 -5.39 16.68 5.46
CA ILE A 65 -5.53 16.26 6.86
C ILE A 65 -6.13 14.86 6.94
N ASN A 66 -7.19 14.60 6.17
CA ASN A 66 -7.81 13.27 6.10
C ASN A 66 -6.83 12.22 5.57
N ARG A 67 -6.02 12.57 4.56
CA ARG A 67 -4.99 11.66 4.03
C ARG A 67 -3.92 11.34 5.08
N LEU A 68 -3.49 12.34 5.85
CA LEU A 68 -2.45 12.20 6.86
C LEU A 68 -2.95 11.57 8.17
N SER A 69 -4.24 11.74 8.50
CA SER A 69 -4.86 11.12 9.67
C SER A 69 -5.14 9.63 9.45
N LEU A 70 -5.42 9.23 8.21
CA LEU A 70 -5.57 7.84 7.82
C LEU A 70 -4.21 7.14 7.77
N LYS A 71 -4.21 5.86 8.17
CA LYS A 71 -3.04 5.00 8.02
C LYS A 71 -2.71 4.84 6.52
N PRO A 72 -1.43 4.90 6.12
CA PRO A 72 -1.06 4.61 4.74
C PRO A 72 -1.47 3.19 4.34
N PHE A 73 -1.79 3.01 3.06
CA PHE A 73 -2.37 1.76 2.55
C PHE A 73 -1.50 0.52 2.81
N ASP A 74 -0.18 0.69 2.74
CA ASP A 74 0.80 -0.39 2.93
C ASP A 74 0.78 -1.01 4.32
N PHE A 75 0.32 -0.26 5.33
CA PHE A 75 0.21 -0.76 6.70
C PHE A 75 -1.17 -1.35 7.02
N ASN A 76 -2.07 -1.46 6.05
CA ASN A 76 -3.36 -2.13 6.27
C ASN A 76 -3.13 -3.62 6.57
N GLU A 77 -3.80 -4.14 7.58
CA GLU A 77 -3.61 -5.52 8.06
C GLU A 77 -3.98 -6.56 7.00
N ASP A 78 -5.09 -6.34 6.29
CA ASP A 78 -5.60 -7.26 5.24
C ASP A 78 -4.77 -7.27 3.95
N LYS A 79 -4.05 -6.18 3.66
CA LYS A 79 -3.32 -5.96 2.39
C LYS A 79 -1.85 -5.65 2.62
N ASN A 80 -1.33 -6.14 3.74
CA ASN A 80 0.03 -5.91 4.16
C ASN A 80 1.01 -6.59 3.19
N HIS A 81 2.20 -6.01 3.04
CA HIS A 81 3.32 -6.59 2.29
C HIS A 81 3.77 -7.93 2.87
N LEU A 82 3.42 -8.21 4.13
CA LEU A 82 3.65 -9.47 4.83
C LEU A 82 2.70 -10.61 4.41
N TYR A 83 1.96 -10.45 3.32
CA TYR A 83 1.04 -11.48 2.81
C TYR A 83 1.74 -12.83 2.55
N TYR A 84 2.91 -12.81 1.92
CA TYR A 84 3.70 -14.03 1.72
C TYR A 84 4.66 -14.26 2.86
N PRO A 85 4.79 -15.50 3.36
CA PRO A 85 5.77 -15.80 4.37
C PRO A 85 7.19 -15.62 3.82
N PRO A 86 8.18 -15.43 4.71
CA PRO A 86 9.59 -15.29 4.34
C PRO A 86 10.20 -16.61 3.81
N HIS A 87 9.82 -17.00 2.60
CA HIS A 87 10.25 -18.26 1.97
C HIS A 87 11.77 -18.42 1.85
N PRO A 88 12.58 -17.39 1.51
CA PRO A 88 14.03 -17.54 1.47
C PRO A 88 14.63 -17.91 2.82
N GLN A 89 14.17 -17.28 3.91
CA GLN A 89 14.63 -17.57 5.26
C GLN A 89 14.26 -19.00 5.66
N LEU A 90 13.01 -19.40 5.43
CA LEU A 90 12.54 -20.75 5.70
C LEU A 90 13.34 -21.79 4.91
N ARG A 91 13.54 -21.53 3.61
CA ARG A 91 14.32 -22.42 2.73
C ARG A 91 15.73 -22.61 3.27
N THR A 92 16.46 -21.53 3.54
CA THR A 92 17.84 -21.60 4.03
C THR A 92 17.91 -22.34 5.36
N LEU A 93 17.03 -22.02 6.31
CA LEU A 93 16.95 -22.72 7.59
C LEU A 93 16.80 -24.23 7.40
N MET A 94 15.87 -24.66 6.55
CA MET A 94 15.64 -26.09 6.32
C MET A 94 16.81 -26.80 5.63
N TYR A 95 17.55 -26.11 4.74
CA TYR A 95 18.78 -26.67 4.18
C TYR A 95 19.87 -26.83 5.24
N THR A 96 20.10 -25.82 6.09
CA THR A 96 21.10 -25.91 7.16
C THR A 96 20.78 -27.04 8.15
N LEU A 97 19.53 -27.20 8.55
CA LEU A 97 19.10 -28.28 9.44
C LEU A 97 19.31 -29.68 8.82
N ARG A 98 19.15 -29.80 7.49
CA ARG A 98 19.44 -31.05 6.76
C ARG A 98 20.94 -31.34 6.72
N GLU A 99 21.77 -30.33 6.44
CA GLU A 99 23.23 -30.47 6.44
C GLU A 99 23.75 -30.93 7.81
N HIS A 100 23.14 -30.44 8.89
CA HIS A 100 23.44 -30.87 10.25
C HIS A 100 22.81 -32.22 10.64
N GLY A 101 22.00 -32.84 9.78
CA GLY A 101 21.31 -34.12 10.06
C GLY A 101 20.19 -34.02 11.12
N LEU A 102 19.87 -32.80 11.58
CA LEU A 102 18.85 -32.54 12.60
C LEU A 102 17.42 -32.70 12.07
N TYR A 103 17.24 -32.53 10.76
CA TYR A 103 15.92 -32.55 10.15
C TYR A 103 15.93 -33.26 8.79
N ARG A 104 15.00 -34.21 8.64
CA ARG A 104 14.73 -34.95 7.39
C ARG A 104 13.30 -34.69 6.92
N PHE A 105 13.01 -33.46 6.52
CA PHE A 105 11.66 -33.11 6.03
C PHE A 105 11.57 -32.99 4.51
N ASN A 106 12.72 -33.02 3.85
CA ASN A 106 12.78 -32.88 2.41
C ASN A 106 12.99 -34.24 1.72
N GLU A 107 12.11 -35.22 1.96
CA GLU A 107 12.07 -36.48 1.17
C GLU A 107 12.05 -36.19 -0.34
N HIS A 108 11.40 -35.08 -0.70
CA HIS A 108 11.38 -34.56 -2.06
C HIS A 108 12.78 -34.20 -2.58
N LEU A 109 13.66 -33.62 -1.76
CA LEU A 109 15.03 -33.33 -2.19
C LEU A 109 15.87 -34.59 -2.33
N ASP A 110 15.69 -35.57 -1.44
CA ASP A 110 16.38 -36.86 -1.54
C ASP A 110 16.01 -37.57 -2.85
N PHE A 111 14.72 -37.54 -3.23
CA PHE A 111 14.27 -38.05 -4.51
C PHE A 111 14.87 -37.29 -5.70
N VAL A 112 14.92 -35.95 -5.62
CA VAL A 112 15.52 -35.11 -6.68
C VAL A 112 17.01 -35.38 -6.82
N GLU A 113 17.74 -35.57 -5.72
CA GLU A 113 19.16 -35.92 -5.70
C GLU A 113 19.39 -37.29 -6.34
N GLU A 114 18.58 -38.29 -6.00
CA GLU A 114 18.69 -39.62 -6.60
C GLU A 114 18.35 -39.60 -8.10
N MET A 115 17.32 -38.85 -8.50
CA MET A 115 17.00 -38.66 -9.92
C MET A 115 18.12 -37.95 -10.69
N LYS A 116 18.81 -36.98 -10.07
CA LYS A 116 20.00 -36.34 -10.65
C LYS A 116 21.15 -37.35 -10.78
N ARG A 117 21.37 -38.20 -9.78
CA ARG A 117 22.39 -39.27 -9.81
C ARG A 117 22.17 -40.24 -10.96
N ILE A 118 20.94 -40.75 -11.10
CA ILE A 118 20.56 -41.65 -12.21
C ILE A 118 20.74 -40.95 -13.57
N ARG A 119 20.36 -39.68 -13.67
CA ARG A 119 20.53 -38.89 -14.89
C ARG A 119 22.01 -38.73 -15.28
N LEU A 120 22.89 -38.57 -14.31
CA LEU A 120 24.35 -38.53 -14.52
C LEU A 120 24.88 -39.86 -15.04
N LEU A 121 24.45 -40.99 -14.46
CA LEU A 121 24.84 -42.33 -14.91
C LEU A 121 24.39 -42.61 -16.35
N ARG A 122 23.22 -42.10 -16.74
CA ARG A 122 22.73 -42.14 -18.13
C ARG A 122 23.50 -41.23 -19.10
N GLY A 123 24.56 -40.56 -18.64
CA GLY A 123 25.35 -39.61 -19.43
C GLY A 123 24.63 -38.28 -19.69
N LYS A 124 23.43 -38.06 -19.15
CA LYS A 124 22.62 -36.85 -19.34
C LYS A 124 23.01 -35.75 -18.34
N LYS A 125 24.31 -35.57 -18.13
CA LYS A 125 24.85 -34.58 -17.18
C LYS A 125 24.44 -33.15 -17.58
N PRO A 126 24.07 -32.29 -16.61
CA PRO A 126 23.83 -30.88 -16.90
C PRO A 126 25.10 -30.27 -17.50
N ARG A 127 24.90 -29.41 -18.48
CA ARG A 127 26.01 -28.74 -19.18
C ARG A 127 26.48 -27.56 -18.35
N VAL A 128 27.77 -27.28 -18.38
CA VAL A 128 28.34 -26.09 -17.72
C VAL A 128 27.87 -24.84 -18.47
N LYS A 129 27.25 -23.90 -17.75
CA LYS A 129 26.79 -22.63 -18.31
C LYS A 129 28.02 -21.83 -18.77
N GLY A 130 28.04 -21.40 -20.03
CA GLY A 130 29.16 -20.66 -20.63
C GLY A 130 30.34 -21.51 -21.10
N GLY A 131 30.35 -22.83 -20.88
CA GLY A 131 31.44 -23.71 -21.32
C GLY A 131 31.36 -24.12 -22.80
N MET A 132 32.48 -24.61 -23.35
CA MET A 132 32.59 -25.14 -24.71
C MET A 132 31.85 -26.47 -24.95
N THR A 133 31.09 -26.96 -23.97
CA THR A 133 30.31 -28.21 -24.03
C THR A 133 28.83 -27.98 -24.44
N GLY A 134 28.49 -26.76 -24.84
CA GLY A 134 27.15 -26.38 -25.29
C GLY A 134 26.78 -26.97 -26.65
N LYS A 135 25.48 -27.06 -26.97
CA LYS A 135 25.00 -27.55 -28.28
C LYS A 135 25.56 -26.71 -29.43
N ARG A 136 25.69 -25.40 -29.20
CA ARG A 136 26.28 -24.44 -30.15
C ARG A 136 27.77 -24.67 -30.40
N ALA A 137 28.52 -25.13 -29.41
CA ALA A 137 29.94 -25.42 -29.57
C ALA A 137 30.18 -26.72 -30.37
N ALA A 138 29.27 -27.70 -30.25
CA ALA A 138 29.31 -28.92 -31.06
C ALA A 138 29.01 -28.67 -32.56
N LEU A 139 28.27 -27.58 -32.87
CA LEU A 139 27.92 -27.17 -34.24
C LEU A 139 29.04 -26.38 -34.95
N LYS A 140 30.09 -25.96 -34.24
CA LYS A 140 31.20 -25.16 -34.77
C LYS A 140 32.39 -26.02 -35.24
N LYS A 141 32.24 -27.35 -35.22
CA LYS A 141 33.21 -28.32 -35.74
C LYS A 141 33.04 -28.51 -37.23
#